data_AF-A0A9P3TFB0-F1
#
_entry.id   AF-A0A9P3TFB0-F1
#
_cell.length_a   1.000
_cell.length_b   1.000
_cell.length_c   1.000
_cell.angle_alpha   90.00
_cell.angle_beta   90.00
_cell.angle_gamma   90.00
#
_symmetry.space_group_name_H-M   'P 1'
#
loop_
_entity.id
_entity.type
_entity.pdbx_description
1 polymer ?
#
loop_
_entity_poly.entity_id
_entity_poly.type
_entity_poly.pdbx_seq_one_letter_code
_entity_poly.pdbx_strand_id
1 'polypeptide(L)'
;MQKFDDLWQAIETRVCENNDITHEELTNETTARGAAAKQRVAHIFTLEVLLSRHREKYASPYVALAGEEALWHLIFKRTGWKPFEIKQLSFSDAMFVIAELFRDENLPADVRGILRANGLRDQSYSLYDFSEKDWAPRDNENILKR
;
A
#
# COMPACT_ATOMS: atom_id res chain seq x y z
N MET A 1 5.75 10.12 12.67
CA MET A 1 5.09 8.95 13.31
C MET A 1 3.58 9.09 13.23
N GLN A 2 2.95 10.08 13.88
CA GLN A 2 1.49 10.22 13.91
C GLN A 2 0.79 10.01 12.56
N LYS A 3 1.23 10.68 11.48
CA LYS A 3 0.62 10.50 10.15
C LYS A 3 0.70 9.08 9.58
N PHE A 4 1.71 8.29 9.95
CA PHE A 4 1.81 6.89 9.55
C PHE A 4 0.89 6.00 10.39
N ASP A 5 0.73 6.31 11.67
CA ASP A 5 -0.23 5.62 12.53
C ASP A 5 -1.68 5.91 12.05
N ASP A 6 -1.97 7.17 11.72
CA ASP A 6 -3.25 7.59 11.15
C ASP A 6 -3.52 6.91 9.80
N LEU A 7 -2.50 6.82 8.94
CA LEU A 7 -2.60 6.14 7.66
C LEU A 7 -2.87 4.64 7.85
N TRP A 8 -2.15 4.00 8.77
CA TRP A 8 -2.34 2.59 9.09
C TRP A 8 -3.79 2.32 9.52
N GLN A 9 -4.30 3.09 10.49
CA GLN A 9 -5.66 2.95 10.99
C GLN A 9 -6.72 3.18 9.90
N ALA A 10 -6.51 4.17 9.04
CA ALA A 10 -7.43 4.47 7.95
C ALA A 10 -7.46 3.34 6.90
N ILE A 11 -6.31 2.74 6.56
CA ILE A 11 -6.25 1.57 5.68
C ILE A 11 -6.91 0.37 6.34
N GLU A 12 -6.61 0.11 7.61
CA GLU A 12 -7.15 -0.99 8.39
C GLU A 12 -8.67 -1.00 8.41
N THR A 13 -9.27 0.17 8.71
CA THR A 13 -10.72 0.34 8.73
C THR A 13 -11.33 0.01 7.37
N ARG A 14 -10.76 0.54 6.28
CA ARG A 14 -11.25 0.26 4.92
C ARG A 14 -11.11 -1.21 4.52
N VAL A 15 -9.98 -1.85 4.84
CA VAL A 15 -9.79 -3.29 4.55
C VAL A 15 -10.83 -4.11 5.31
N CYS A 16 -11.13 -3.77 6.56
CA CYS A 16 -12.16 -4.44 7.34
C CYS A 16 -13.54 -4.27 6.70
N GLU A 17 -13.94 -3.04 6.40
CA GLU A 17 -15.25 -2.69 5.83
C GLU A 17 -15.48 -3.31 4.44
N ASN A 18 -14.49 -3.25 3.55
CA ASN A 18 -14.64 -3.70 2.17
C ASN A 18 -14.62 -5.22 2.00
N ASN A 19 -14.10 -5.96 2.99
CA ASN A 19 -13.90 -7.41 2.90
C ASN A 19 -14.69 -8.19 3.96
N ASP A 20 -15.63 -7.52 4.65
CA ASP A 20 -16.46 -8.08 5.71
C ASP A 20 -15.63 -8.79 6.79
N ILE A 21 -14.58 -8.11 7.28
CA ILE A 21 -13.67 -8.60 8.31
C ILE A 21 -13.89 -7.79 9.58
N THR A 22 -14.15 -8.46 10.69
CA THR A 22 -14.27 -7.79 11.99
C THR A 22 -12.90 -7.41 12.55
N HIS A 23 -12.86 -6.38 13.39
CA HIS A 23 -11.62 -6.00 14.08
C HIS A 23 -11.09 -7.13 15.00
N GLU A 24 -11.98 -7.95 15.55
CA GLU A 24 -11.60 -9.15 16.30
C GLU A 24 -10.89 -10.17 15.40
N GLU A 25 -11.42 -10.45 14.20
CA GLU A 25 -10.74 -11.33 13.23
C GLU A 25 -9.37 -10.79 12.81
N LEU A 26 -9.26 -9.48 12.54
CA LEU A 26 -8.01 -8.85 12.15
C LEU A 26 -6.92 -8.95 13.24
N THR A 27 -7.31 -8.71 14.49
CA THR A 27 -6.40 -8.79 15.64
C THR A 27 -6.14 -10.24 16.09
N ASN A 28 -6.99 -11.18 15.68
CA ASN A 28 -6.81 -12.59 15.95
C ASN A 28 -5.83 -13.24 14.96
N GLU A 29 -4.56 -13.26 15.36
CA GLU A 29 -3.43 -13.76 14.58
C GLU A 29 -3.39 -15.29 14.40
N THR A 30 -4.44 -16.01 14.82
CA THR A 30 -4.57 -17.47 14.63
C THR A 30 -5.33 -17.82 13.35
N THR A 31 -6.10 -16.88 12.78
CA THR A 31 -6.87 -17.12 11.56
C THR A 31 -6.09 -16.71 10.32
N ALA A 32 -6.10 -17.56 9.29
CA ALA A 32 -5.46 -17.23 8.02
C ALA A 32 -6.08 -15.99 7.37
N ARG A 33 -7.40 -15.79 7.54
CA ARG A 33 -8.13 -14.63 7.01
C ARG A 33 -7.70 -13.32 7.68
N GLY A 34 -7.64 -13.29 9.02
CA GLY A 34 -7.17 -12.12 9.77
C GLY A 34 -5.71 -11.78 9.44
N ALA A 35 -4.86 -12.79 9.38
CA ALA A 35 -3.45 -12.61 9.00
C ALA A 35 -3.29 -12.08 7.56
N ALA A 36 -4.07 -12.61 6.60
CA ALA A 36 -4.08 -12.10 5.22
C ALA A 36 -4.58 -10.64 5.14
N ALA A 37 -5.59 -10.28 5.94
CA ALA A 37 -6.10 -8.91 6.01
C ALA A 37 -5.05 -7.95 6.59
N LYS A 38 -4.34 -8.36 7.63
CA LYS A 38 -3.21 -7.58 8.18
C LYS A 38 -2.09 -7.41 7.16
N GLN A 39 -1.81 -8.44 6.36
CA GLN A 39 -0.86 -8.35 5.25
C GLN A 39 -1.37 -7.42 4.14
N ARG A 40 -2.67 -7.41 3.82
CA ARG A 40 -3.28 -6.44 2.89
C ARG A 40 -3.08 -5.00 3.37
N VAL A 41 -3.33 -4.73 4.65
CA VAL A 41 -3.08 -3.41 5.26
C VAL A 41 -1.62 -3.01 5.10
N ALA A 42 -0.68 -3.89 5.47
CA ALA A 42 0.75 -3.65 5.32
C ALA A 42 1.17 -3.41 3.86
N HIS A 43 0.57 -4.13 2.91
CA HIS A 43 0.86 -4.01 1.48
C HIS A 43 0.45 -2.63 0.96
N ILE A 44 -0.74 -2.14 1.31
CA ILE A 44 -1.20 -0.80 0.91
C ILE A 44 -0.41 0.29 1.65
N PHE A 45 -0.15 0.11 2.94
CA PHE A 45 0.64 1.06 3.73
C PHE A 45 2.04 1.26 3.13
N THR A 46 2.72 0.15 2.81
CA THR A 46 4.05 0.18 2.20
C THR A 46 4.02 0.81 0.82
N LEU A 47 3.00 0.54 0.01
CA LEU A 47 2.79 1.22 -1.26
C LEU A 47 2.73 2.74 -1.08
N GLU A 48 1.89 3.24 -0.16
CA GLU A 48 1.71 4.68 0.04
C GLU A 48 3.00 5.39 0.48
N VAL A 49 3.80 4.72 1.33
CA VAL A 49 5.14 5.20 1.68
C VAL A 49 6.03 5.33 0.45
N LEU A 50 6.05 4.31 -0.41
CA LEU A 50 6.84 4.31 -1.65
C LEU A 50 6.36 5.42 -2.61
N LEU A 51 5.04 5.58 -2.76
CA LEU A 51 4.44 6.60 -3.61
C LEU A 51 4.71 8.01 -3.07
N SER A 52 4.66 8.23 -1.76
CA SER A 52 5.01 9.53 -1.15
C SER A 52 6.45 9.94 -1.50
N ARG A 53 7.41 9.03 -1.32
CA ARG A 53 8.82 9.28 -1.67
C ARG A 53 9.01 9.47 -3.18
N HIS A 54 8.23 8.76 -3.99
CA HIS A 54 8.25 8.94 -5.45
C HIS A 54 7.75 10.33 -5.85
N ARG A 55 6.68 10.82 -5.22
CA ARG A 55 6.17 12.19 -5.41
C ARG A 55 7.20 13.23 -5.00
N GLU A 56 7.84 13.08 -3.84
CA GLU A 56 8.91 13.98 -3.38
C GLU A 56 10.05 14.13 -4.40
N LYS A 57 10.34 13.05 -5.15
CA LYS A 57 11.42 13.03 -6.14
C LYS A 57 11.01 13.51 -7.54
N TYR A 58 9.80 13.20 -7.98
CA TYR A 58 9.41 13.35 -9.39
C TYR A 58 8.23 14.29 -9.63
N ALA A 59 7.47 14.67 -8.59
CA ALA A 59 6.40 15.64 -8.76
C ALA A 59 6.97 17.02 -9.11
N SER A 60 6.17 17.81 -9.83
CA SER A 60 6.50 19.18 -10.21
C SER A 60 5.26 20.07 -10.12
N PRO A 61 5.39 21.40 -10.19
CA PRO A 61 4.24 22.31 -10.24
C PRO A 61 3.26 22.03 -11.40
N TYR A 62 3.71 21.34 -12.45
CA TYR A 62 2.90 21.03 -13.63
C TYR A 62 2.29 19.63 -13.60
N VAL A 63 2.91 18.71 -12.84
CA VAL A 63 2.47 17.31 -12.73
C VAL A 63 2.70 16.85 -11.29
N ALA A 64 1.63 16.82 -10.51
CA ALA A 64 1.69 16.51 -9.08
C ALA A 64 1.82 15.01 -8.77
N LEU A 65 1.54 14.14 -9.74
CA LEU A 65 1.45 12.69 -9.55
C LEU A 65 0.43 12.32 -8.47
N ALA A 66 -0.78 12.89 -8.57
CA ALA A 66 -1.81 12.74 -7.56
C ALA A 66 -2.48 11.36 -7.64
N GLY A 67 -2.80 10.78 -6.49
CA GLY A 67 -3.48 9.49 -6.43
C GLY A 67 -2.73 8.38 -7.18
N GLU A 68 -3.45 7.71 -8.08
CA GLU A 68 -2.99 6.58 -8.91
C GLU A 68 -1.83 6.96 -9.85
N GLU A 69 -1.73 8.23 -10.24
CA GLU A 69 -0.71 8.70 -11.18
C GLU A 69 0.71 8.47 -10.66
N ALA A 70 0.91 8.52 -9.33
CA ALA A 70 2.19 8.20 -8.72
C ALA A 70 2.59 6.74 -8.99
N LEU A 71 1.65 5.80 -8.88
CA LEU A 71 1.90 4.39 -9.16
C LEU A 71 2.17 4.17 -10.64
N TRP A 72 1.37 4.78 -11.53
CA TRP A 72 1.61 4.67 -12.96
C TRP A 72 2.97 5.22 -13.38
N HIS A 73 3.34 6.38 -12.83
CA HIS A 73 4.65 6.97 -13.10
C HIS A 73 5.79 6.13 -12.49
N LEU A 74 5.59 5.54 -11.30
CA LEU A 74 6.56 4.64 -10.68
C LEU A 74 6.82 3.42 -11.59
N ILE A 75 5.75 2.76 -12.06
CA ILE A 75 5.86 1.63 -12.98
C ILE A 75 6.57 2.07 -14.27
N PHE A 76 6.15 3.18 -14.88
CA PHE A 76 6.81 3.72 -16.08
C PHE A 76 8.31 3.93 -15.87
N LYS A 77 8.71 4.53 -14.75
CA LYS A 77 10.13 4.78 -14.45
C LYS A 77 10.93 3.51 -14.22
N ARG A 78 10.32 2.41 -13.76
CA ARG A 78 10.99 1.13 -13.55
C ARG A 78 11.07 0.29 -14.82
N THR A 79 9.99 0.22 -15.59
CA THR A 79 9.85 -0.77 -16.66
C THR A 79 9.98 -0.17 -18.06
N GLY A 80 9.75 1.14 -18.21
CA GLY A 80 9.65 1.80 -19.52
C GLY A 80 8.37 1.46 -20.30
N TRP A 81 7.41 0.74 -19.70
CA TRP A 81 6.13 0.41 -20.34
C TRP A 81 5.34 1.66 -20.69
N LYS A 82 4.54 1.60 -21.75
CA LYS A 82 3.78 2.77 -22.19
C LYS A 82 2.68 3.10 -21.18
N PRO A 83 2.35 4.37 -20.96
CA PRO A 83 1.30 4.76 -20.01
C PRO A 83 -0.04 4.08 -20.25
N PHE A 84 -0.40 3.78 -21.51
CA PHE A 84 -1.66 3.09 -21.80
C PHE A 84 -1.66 1.63 -21.31
N GLU A 85 -0.52 0.93 -21.38
CA GLU A 85 -0.37 -0.45 -20.91
C GLU A 85 -0.46 -0.48 -19.38
N ILE A 86 0.20 0.48 -18.72
CA ILE A 86 0.21 0.60 -17.28
C ILE A 86 -1.19 0.88 -16.72
N LYS A 87 -1.97 1.74 -17.39
CA LYS A 87 -3.34 2.08 -16.97
C LYS A 87 -4.35 0.93 -17.14
N GLN A 88 -3.98 -0.14 -17.84
CA GLN A 88 -4.82 -1.33 -18.00
C GLN A 88 -4.57 -2.39 -16.92
N LEU A 89 -3.53 -2.22 -16.11
CA LEU A 89 -3.23 -3.15 -15.03
C LEU A 89 -4.30 -3.08 -13.94
N SER A 90 -4.71 -4.25 -13.45
CA SER A 90 -5.41 -4.33 -12.16
C SER A 90 -4.48 -3.83 -11.04
N PHE A 91 -5.03 -3.54 -9.87
CA PHE A 91 -4.21 -3.18 -8.71
C PHE A 91 -3.25 -4.32 -8.37
N SER A 92 -3.73 -5.57 -8.37
CA SER A 92 -2.91 -6.74 -8.08
C SER A 92 -1.77 -6.93 -9.08
N ASP A 93 -2.02 -6.73 -10.38
CA ASP A 93 -0.97 -6.79 -11.39
C ASP A 93 0.04 -5.65 -11.24
N ALA A 94 -0.44 -4.44 -10.94
CA ALA A 94 0.43 -3.30 -10.69
C ALA A 94 1.36 -3.57 -9.49
N MET A 95 0.83 -4.13 -8.40
CA MET A 95 1.60 -4.52 -7.21
C MET A 95 2.61 -5.61 -7.52
N PHE A 96 2.24 -6.60 -8.33
CA PHE A 96 3.16 -7.65 -8.79
C PHE A 96 4.35 -7.06 -9.57
N VAL A 97 4.11 -6.10 -10.47
CA VAL A 97 5.16 -5.44 -11.27
C VAL A 97 6.17 -4.69 -10.40
N ILE A 98 5.78 -4.23 -9.22
CA ILE A 98 6.66 -3.50 -8.30
C ILE A 98 7.06 -4.31 -7.06
N ALA A 99 6.82 -5.62 -7.05
CA ALA A 99 6.98 -6.46 -5.85
C ALA A 99 8.39 -6.38 -5.23
N GLU A 100 9.46 -6.21 -6.01
CA GLU A 100 10.81 -6.08 -5.45
C GLU A 100 10.99 -4.83 -4.57
N LEU A 101 10.16 -3.79 -4.73
CA LEU A 101 10.22 -2.59 -3.91
C LEU A 101 9.75 -2.82 -2.47
N PHE A 102 9.00 -3.90 -2.21
CA PHE A 102 8.46 -4.23 -0.90
C PHE A 102 9.44 -4.97 0.00
N ARG A 103 10.65 -5.29 -0.49
CA ARG A 103 11.69 -5.92 0.33
C ARG A 103 12.14 -5.00 1.45
N ASP A 104 12.35 -5.56 2.64
CA ASP A 104 12.77 -4.85 3.86
C ASP A 104 13.95 -3.89 3.65
N GLU A 105 14.92 -4.27 2.82
CA GLU A 105 16.11 -3.49 2.48
C GLU A 105 15.80 -2.17 1.74
N ASN A 106 14.67 -2.11 1.03
CA ASN A 106 14.24 -0.94 0.27
C ASN A 106 13.39 0.04 1.12
N LEU A 107 12.98 -0.36 2.33
CA LEU A 107 12.09 0.42 3.16
C LEU A 107 12.85 1.31 4.16
N PRO A 108 12.31 2.49 4.52
CA PRO A 108 12.81 3.29 5.64
C PRO A 108 12.75 2.54 6.98
N ALA A 109 13.62 2.90 7.93
CA ALA A 109 13.74 2.20 9.21
C ALA A 109 12.50 2.36 10.12
N ASP A 110 11.90 3.54 10.12
CA ASP A 110 10.64 3.85 10.81
C ASP A 110 9.46 3.06 10.24
N VAL A 111 9.39 2.94 8.91
CA VAL A 111 8.37 2.13 8.21
C VAL A 111 8.48 0.66 8.60
N ARG A 112 9.69 0.09 8.59
CA ARG A 112 9.93 -1.27 9.11
C ARG A 112 9.53 -1.41 10.57
N GLY A 113 9.77 -0.39 11.38
CA GLY A 113 9.34 -0.34 12.78
C GLY A 113 7.83 -0.47 12.93
N ILE A 114 7.05 0.26 12.13
CA ILE A 114 5.58 0.22 12.14
C ILE A 114 5.07 -1.15 11.68
N LEU A 115 5.64 -1.72 10.61
CA LEU A 115 5.25 -3.06 10.13
C LEU A 115 5.43 -4.13 11.22
N ARG A 116 6.56 -4.08 11.95
CA ARG A 116 6.86 -5.01 13.05
C ARG A 116 5.99 -4.76 14.28
N ALA A 117 5.76 -3.50 14.64
CA ALA A 117 4.90 -3.12 15.76
C ALA A 117 3.45 -3.59 15.55
N ASN A 118 3.01 -3.62 14.29
CA ASN A 118 1.72 -4.18 13.90
C ASN A 118 1.78 -5.69 13.63
N GLY A 119 2.79 -6.41 14.11
CA GLY A 119 2.80 -7.88 14.12
C GLY A 119 2.82 -8.54 12.74
N LEU A 120 3.34 -7.87 11.70
CA LEU A 120 3.55 -8.49 10.40
C LEU A 120 4.60 -9.62 10.54
N ARG A 121 4.26 -10.83 10.12
CA ARG A 121 5.09 -12.03 10.24
C ARG A 121 5.73 -12.40 8.89
N ASP A 122 6.78 -13.21 8.92
CA ASP A 122 7.46 -13.76 7.73
C ASP A 122 6.67 -14.89 7.03
N GLN A 123 5.33 -14.83 7.07
CA GLN A 123 4.45 -15.74 6.37
C GLN A 123 3.70 -14.98 5.28
N SER A 124 3.65 -15.54 4.08
CA SER A 124 2.94 -14.94 2.94
C SER A 124 1.55 -15.54 2.77
N TYR A 125 0.56 -14.67 2.62
CA TYR A 125 -0.81 -14.99 2.27
C TYR A 125 -1.15 -14.47 0.86
N SER A 126 -2.06 -15.17 0.16
CA SER A 126 -2.62 -14.67 -1.09
C SER A 126 -3.47 -13.42 -0.81
N LEU A 127 -3.25 -12.36 -1.59
CA LEU A 127 -4.01 -11.11 -1.49
C LEU A 127 -4.92 -10.87 -2.69
N TYR A 128 -5.02 -11.83 -3.62
CA TYR A 128 -5.79 -11.70 -4.86
C TYR A 128 -7.30 -11.60 -4.64
N ASP A 129 -7.81 -12.13 -3.52
CA ASP A 129 -9.23 -12.12 -3.18
C ASP A 129 -9.67 -10.82 -2.47
N PHE A 130 -8.75 -9.91 -2.17
CA PHE A 130 -9.06 -8.64 -1.52
C PHE A 130 -9.55 -7.59 -2.51
N SER A 131 -10.50 -6.77 -2.04
CA SER A 131 -11.08 -5.69 -2.84
C SER A 131 -10.04 -4.64 -3.28
N GLU A 132 -10.09 -4.23 -4.55
CA GLU A 132 -9.28 -3.10 -5.01
C GLU A 132 -9.68 -1.78 -4.33
N LYS A 133 -10.91 -1.68 -3.82
CA LYS A 133 -11.41 -0.51 -3.09
C LYS A 133 -10.70 -0.28 -1.75
N ASP A 134 -9.92 -1.25 -1.27
CA ASP A 134 -9.04 -1.08 -0.11
C ASP A 134 -8.01 0.02 -0.35
N TRP A 135 -7.63 0.23 -1.61
CA TRP A 135 -6.68 1.27 -1.99
C TRP A 135 -7.41 2.56 -2.36
N ALA A 136 -7.34 3.53 -1.45
CA ALA A 136 -7.89 4.88 -1.62
C ALA A 136 -6.75 5.92 -1.74
N PRO A 137 -6.02 5.96 -2.87
CA PRO A 137 -4.73 6.65 -2.97
C PRO A 137 -4.81 8.15 -2.71
N ARG A 138 -5.93 8.81 -3.09
CA ARG A 138 -6.12 10.25 -2.86
C ARG A 138 -6.31 10.57 -1.38
N ASP A 139 -7.08 9.75 -0.67
CA ASP A 139 -7.30 9.93 0.78
C ASP A 139 -6.02 9.64 1.56
N ASN A 140 -5.32 8.56 1.19
CA ASN A 140 -4.04 8.19 1.77
C ASN A 140 -2.99 9.29 1.59
N GLU A 141 -2.89 9.83 0.38
CA GLU A 141 -1.99 10.95 0.06
C GLU A 141 -2.31 12.17 0.94
N ASN A 142 -3.59 12.49 1.15
CA ASN A 142 -4.00 13.59 2.00
C ASN A 142 -3.62 13.38 3.46
N ILE A 143 -3.70 12.15 3.99
CA ILE A 143 -3.23 11.83 5.35
C ILE A 143 -1.72 12.09 5.47
N LEU A 144 -0.93 11.68 4.48
CA LEU A 144 0.53 11.81 4.51
C LEU A 144 1.05 13.25 4.35
N LYS A 145 0.21 14.15 3.83
CA LYS A 145 0.49 15.59 3.68
C LYS A 145 0.16 16.43 4.91
N ARG A 146 -0.67 15.90 5.82
CA ARG A 146 -0.97 16.55 7.12
C ARG A 146 0.23 16.44 8.06
#